data_AF-A0A6P3V2K3-F1
#
_entry.id   AF-A0A6P3V2K3-F1
#
_cell.length_a   1.000
_cell.length_b   1.000
_cell.length_c   1.000
_cell.angle_alpha   90.00
_cell.angle_beta   90.00
_cell.angle_gamma   90.00
#
_symmetry.space_group_name_H-M   'P 1'
#
loop_
_entity.id
_entity.type
_entity.pdbx_description
1 polymer ?
#
loop_
_entity_poly.entity_id
_entity_poly.type
_entity_poly.pdbx_seq_one_letter_code
_entity_poly.pdbx_strand_id
1 'polypeptide(L)'
;MQCTMLCHRALVVLFAVNVPIVTGLEPDFTYPLENLTISQGRDATFTCVVSNLGGYRVAWIKADTKAVLAIHEHVITNNARLSVTHSDYNTWTLNIRGVRREDRGIYMCQVNTDPMKSQSAFLEVVIPPDIISEETSNDLMVPEGGSAKLVCKARGYPKPEIVWKREDGAEIISRAGSSGGKTKIATAEGEMLTLSKVTRSEMGTYLCIASNGVPPSVSKRMMLHVHFHPMVQVPNQLVGAPTGTNVTLVCLVEASPKAINYWTRASGEMIISNHKYSMSEVKTSVYSVQMRLVIMNLQKQDLGGYKCISKNSIGDAEGNIRIYDMDLPKHSKKLGDRRLDSDTNEAVNDRDHRLTNVYQGSLRETGSTLEPFFNSDDATSSTSSNDILPPASCILLITLSQLLALT
;
A
#
# COMPACT_ATOMS: atom_id res chain seq x y z
N MET A 1 -5.24 126.04 6.88
CA MET A 1 -5.16 124.91 5.92
C MET A 1 -5.56 123.67 6.70
N GLN A 2 -6.65 122.95 6.41
CA GLN A 2 -6.97 122.21 5.16
C GLN A 2 -5.94 121.10 4.88
N CYS A 3 -6.32 119.83 4.62
CA CYS A 3 -7.69 119.30 4.43
C CYS A 3 -7.86 117.80 4.78
N THR A 4 -9.12 117.43 5.02
CA THR A 4 -9.78 116.10 4.82
C THR A 4 -9.13 114.81 5.34
N MET A 5 -9.87 114.10 6.21
CA MET A 5 -9.85 112.63 6.25
C MET A 5 -10.31 112.03 4.91
N LEU A 6 -9.84 110.83 4.57
CA LEU A 6 -10.67 109.86 3.85
C LEU A 6 -10.31 108.42 4.28
N CYS A 7 -11.22 107.48 4.05
CA CYS A 7 -11.30 106.23 4.82
C CYS A 7 -11.14 104.96 3.96
N HIS A 8 -10.58 103.91 4.57
CA HIS A 8 -10.74 102.47 4.26
C HIS A 8 -10.80 102.02 2.79
N ARG A 9 -9.81 101.18 2.40
CA ARG A 9 -10.07 99.81 1.91
C ARG A 9 -8.77 99.00 1.92
N ALA A 10 -8.55 98.24 3.00
CA ALA A 10 -7.57 97.16 2.98
C ALA A 10 -8.14 96.02 2.12
N LEU A 11 -7.48 95.69 1.01
CA LEU A 11 -7.91 94.61 0.12
C LEU A 11 -7.49 93.27 0.74
N VAL A 12 -8.41 92.61 1.45
CA VAL A 12 -8.19 91.25 1.95
C VAL A 12 -8.19 90.28 0.78
N VAL A 13 -6.99 90.00 0.25
CA VAL A 13 -6.79 88.93 -0.72
C VAL A 13 -6.96 87.60 0.02
N LEU A 14 -8.18 87.06 -0.03
CA LEU A 14 -8.46 85.69 0.35
C LEU A 14 -7.73 84.76 -0.63
N PHE A 15 -6.50 84.39 -0.29
CA PHE A 15 -5.88 83.19 -0.82
C PHE A 15 -6.74 82.01 -0.39
N ALA A 16 -7.57 81.52 -1.32
CA ALA A 16 -8.24 80.24 -1.19
C ALA A 16 -7.16 79.15 -1.19
N VAL A 17 -6.62 78.84 -0.01
CA VAL A 17 -5.81 77.65 0.20
C VAL A 17 -6.75 76.47 -0.05
N ASN A 18 -6.63 75.87 -1.24
CA ASN A 18 -7.16 74.54 -1.51
C ASN A 18 -6.40 73.55 -0.62
N VAL A 19 -6.79 73.49 0.65
CA VAL A 19 -6.53 72.33 1.50
C VAL A 19 -7.20 71.16 0.76
N PRO A 20 -6.45 70.15 0.29
CA PRO A 20 -7.08 68.95 -0.20
C PRO A 20 -7.83 68.36 0.99
N ILE A 21 -9.17 68.39 0.94
CA ILE A 21 -9.98 67.57 1.82
C ILE A 21 -9.50 66.14 1.55
N VAL A 22 -8.92 65.50 2.56
CA VAL A 22 -8.57 64.08 2.48
C VAL A 22 -9.89 63.32 2.53
N THR A 23 -10.49 63.20 1.34
CA THR A 23 -11.64 62.34 1.09
C THR A 23 -11.31 60.93 1.56
N GLY A 24 -12.31 60.21 2.05
CA GLY A 24 -12.12 58.91 2.70
C GLY A 24 -11.25 57.95 1.89
N LEU A 25 -10.48 57.13 2.61
CA LEU A 25 -9.54 56.15 2.06
C LEU A 25 -10.18 55.38 0.90
N GLU A 26 -9.46 55.28 -0.22
CA GLU A 26 -9.93 54.56 -1.41
C GLU A 26 -9.97 53.05 -1.15
N PRO A 27 -10.94 52.29 -1.71
CA PRO A 27 -10.95 50.84 -1.62
C PRO A 27 -9.66 50.19 -2.12
N ASP A 28 -9.14 49.20 -1.40
CA ASP A 28 -7.99 48.42 -1.85
C ASP A 28 -8.02 46.97 -1.36
N PHE A 29 -7.44 46.05 -2.14
CA PHE A 29 -7.46 44.62 -1.85
C PHE A 29 -6.44 44.28 -0.75
N THR A 30 -6.92 43.78 0.40
CA THR A 30 -6.06 43.43 1.53
C THR A 30 -5.18 42.21 1.25
N TYR A 31 -5.68 41.28 0.43
CA TYR A 31 -5.00 40.04 0.06
C TYR A 31 -5.26 39.69 -1.42
N PRO A 32 -4.29 39.09 -2.12
CA PRO A 32 -4.47 38.60 -3.49
C PRO A 32 -5.51 37.48 -3.54
N LEU A 33 -6.30 37.43 -4.61
CA LEU A 33 -7.25 36.34 -4.85
C LEU A 33 -6.50 35.05 -5.23
N GLU A 34 -6.73 33.97 -4.47
CA GLU A 34 -6.01 32.70 -4.65
C GLU A 34 -6.63 31.78 -5.71
N ASN A 35 -5.77 31.05 -6.44
CA ASN A 35 -6.19 29.99 -7.37
C ASN A 35 -6.70 28.77 -6.60
N LEU A 36 -7.80 28.17 -7.08
CA LEU A 36 -8.45 27.03 -6.43
C LEU A 36 -8.38 25.79 -7.32
N THR A 37 -7.97 24.66 -6.74
CA THR A 37 -7.99 23.33 -7.40
C THR A 37 -8.99 22.45 -6.68
N ILE A 38 -10.17 22.24 -7.27
CA ILE A 38 -11.33 21.64 -6.57
C ILE A 38 -11.80 20.39 -7.29
N SER A 39 -12.03 19.31 -6.54
CA SER A 39 -12.58 18.06 -7.07
C SER A 39 -14.05 18.22 -7.48
N GLN A 40 -14.42 17.73 -8.66
CA GLN A 40 -15.79 17.78 -9.17
C GLN A 40 -16.80 17.26 -8.13
N GLY A 41 -17.89 18.01 -7.93
CA GLY A 41 -18.94 17.73 -6.94
C GLY A 41 -18.64 18.23 -5.52
N ARG A 42 -17.46 18.81 -5.26
CA ARG A 42 -17.20 19.63 -4.06
C ARG A 42 -17.59 21.08 -4.30
N ASP A 43 -17.65 21.87 -3.24
CA ASP A 43 -17.95 23.29 -3.31
C ASP A 43 -16.64 24.09 -3.43
N ALA A 44 -16.66 25.20 -4.18
CA ALA A 44 -15.56 26.17 -4.25
C ALA A 44 -15.97 27.50 -3.60
N THR A 45 -15.02 28.14 -2.93
CA THR A 45 -15.23 29.39 -2.20
C THR A 45 -14.10 30.36 -2.54
N PHE A 46 -14.40 31.39 -3.32
CA PHE A 46 -13.49 32.50 -3.58
C PHE A 46 -13.72 33.62 -2.58
N THR A 47 -12.67 34.08 -1.91
CA THR A 47 -12.73 35.11 -0.85
C THR A 47 -11.97 36.36 -1.30
N CYS A 48 -12.61 37.52 -1.26
CA CYS A 48 -12.05 38.81 -1.66
C CYS A 48 -12.20 39.82 -0.53
N VAL A 49 -11.08 40.19 0.10
CA VAL A 49 -11.07 41.16 1.20
C VAL A 49 -10.75 42.55 0.65
N VAL A 50 -11.68 43.49 0.81
CA VAL A 50 -11.57 44.87 0.31
C VAL A 50 -11.60 45.84 1.50
N SER A 51 -10.45 46.41 1.82
CA SER A 51 -10.34 47.52 2.77
C SER A 51 -11.07 48.76 2.25
N ASN A 52 -11.53 49.63 3.16
CA ASN A 52 -12.08 50.96 2.84
C ASN A 52 -13.23 51.01 1.80
N LEU A 53 -14.03 49.95 1.67
CA LEU A 53 -15.05 49.85 0.62
C LEU A 53 -16.05 51.02 0.59
N GLY A 54 -16.40 51.60 1.74
CA GLY A 54 -17.23 52.82 1.81
C GLY A 54 -18.57 52.70 1.06
N GLY A 55 -18.79 53.57 0.06
CA GLY A 55 -19.97 53.54 -0.81
C GLY A 55 -19.78 52.74 -2.12
N TYR A 56 -18.62 52.13 -2.33
CA TYR A 56 -18.33 51.31 -3.50
C TYR A 56 -18.93 49.90 -3.37
N ARG A 57 -18.97 49.16 -4.47
CA ARG A 57 -19.57 47.82 -4.58
C ARG A 57 -18.58 46.85 -5.21
N VAL A 58 -18.48 45.68 -4.59
CA VAL A 58 -17.78 44.52 -5.15
C VAL A 58 -18.69 43.82 -6.18
N ALA A 59 -18.12 43.34 -7.27
CA ALA A 59 -18.77 42.49 -8.26
C ALA A 59 -17.92 41.23 -8.52
N TRP A 60 -18.60 40.11 -8.68
CA TRP A 60 -18.00 38.83 -9.06
C TRP A 60 -18.30 38.55 -10.53
N ILE A 61 -17.25 38.32 -11.33
CA ILE A 61 -17.34 38.17 -12.78
C ILE A 61 -16.57 36.91 -13.20
N LYS A 62 -17.17 36.05 -14.04
CA LYS A 62 -16.40 34.99 -14.72
C LYS A 62 -15.75 35.61 -15.95
N ALA A 63 -14.44 35.88 -15.87
CA ALA A 63 -13.72 36.74 -16.81
C ALA A 63 -13.56 36.12 -18.21
N ASP A 64 -13.60 34.79 -18.30
CA ASP A 64 -13.56 34.01 -19.55
C ASP A 64 -14.78 34.26 -20.47
N THR A 65 -15.96 34.33 -19.86
CA THR A 65 -17.28 34.51 -20.49
C THR A 65 -17.81 35.94 -20.36
N LYS A 66 -17.11 36.78 -19.58
CA LYS A 66 -17.51 38.14 -19.19
C LYS A 66 -18.87 38.20 -18.46
N ALA A 67 -19.31 37.08 -17.89
CA ALA A 67 -20.59 36.98 -17.21
C ALA A 67 -20.49 37.57 -15.80
N VAL A 68 -21.31 38.57 -15.50
CA VAL A 68 -21.51 39.06 -14.12
C VAL A 68 -22.28 38.00 -13.34
N LEU A 69 -21.64 37.45 -12.31
CA LEU A 69 -22.20 36.41 -11.47
C LEU A 69 -22.99 37.02 -10.31
N ALA A 70 -22.42 38.02 -9.65
CA ALA A 70 -23.04 38.73 -8.54
C ALA A 70 -22.55 40.19 -8.47
N ILE A 71 -23.37 41.06 -7.89
CA ILE A 71 -23.02 42.43 -7.53
C ILE A 71 -23.43 42.63 -6.07
N HIS A 72 -22.49 43.02 -5.22
CA HIS A 72 -22.67 43.19 -3.78
C HIS A 72 -23.27 41.89 -3.18
N GLU A 73 -24.36 41.98 -2.44
CA GLU A 73 -25.03 40.84 -1.80
C GLU A 73 -26.02 40.08 -2.73
N HIS A 74 -26.06 40.40 -4.02
CA HIS A 74 -27.04 39.85 -4.97
C HIS A 74 -26.40 39.05 -6.11
N VAL A 75 -26.79 37.78 -6.24
CA VAL A 75 -26.49 36.96 -7.42
C VAL A 75 -27.33 37.46 -8.60
N ILE A 76 -26.69 37.76 -9.73
CA ILE A 76 -27.32 38.30 -10.95
C ILE A 76 -27.67 37.17 -11.94
N THR A 77 -26.93 36.07 -11.91
CA THR A 77 -27.12 34.93 -12.83
C THR A 77 -28.12 33.89 -12.30
N ASN A 78 -28.87 33.25 -13.19
CA ASN A 78 -29.87 32.22 -12.86
C ASN A 78 -29.26 30.84 -12.50
N ASN A 79 -28.04 30.81 -11.97
CA ASN A 79 -27.36 29.58 -11.55
C ASN A 79 -27.52 29.37 -10.04
N ALA A 80 -28.55 28.62 -9.64
CA ALA A 80 -28.88 28.34 -8.23
C ALA A 80 -27.78 27.60 -7.41
N ARG A 81 -26.68 27.19 -8.06
CA ARG A 81 -25.47 26.69 -7.35
C ARG A 81 -24.61 27.81 -6.80
N LEU A 82 -24.69 29.02 -7.37
CA LEU A 82 -23.95 30.19 -6.91
C LEU A 82 -24.69 30.88 -5.76
N SER A 83 -23.92 31.34 -4.79
CA SER A 83 -24.37 32.26 -3.74
C SER A 83 -23.22 33.19 -3.37
N VAL A 84 -23.56 34.39 -2.91
CA VAL A 84 -22.59 35.30 -2.29
C VAL A 84 -22.88 35.45 -0.81
N THR A 85 -21.82 35.63 -0.03
CA THR A 85 -21.88 35.94 1.40
C THR A 85 -20.92 37.07 1.69
N HIS A 86 -21.33 37.97 2.59
CA HIS A 86 -20.53 39.08 3.10
C HIS A 86 -20.34 38.84 4.60
N SER A 87 -19.10 38.86 5.07
CA SER A 87 -18.72 38.59 6.46
C SER A 87 -17.75 39.65 6.92
N ASP A 88 -18.03 40.27 8.08
CA ASP A 88 -17.40 41.52 8.51
C ASP A 88 -17.54 42.64 7.44
N TYR A 89 -17.07 43.84 7.74
CA TYR A 89 -17.31 45.03 6.88
C TYR A 89 -16.43 45.08 5.61
N ASN A 90 -15.73 43.99 5.26
CA ASN A 90 -14.70 43.97 4.22
C ASN A 90 -14.58 42.66 3.42
N THR A 91 -15.14 41.53 3.84
CA THR A 91 -14.87 40.23 3.21
C THR A 91 -16.05 39.74 2.37
N TRP A 92 -15.82 39.69 1.06
CA TRP A 92 -16.80 39.35 0.03
C TRP A 92 -16.49 37.97 -0.54
N THR A 93 -17.46 37.07 -0.53
CA THR A 93 -17.22 35.66 -0.80
C THR A 93 -18.19 35.13 -1.86
N LEU A 94 -17.67 34.46 -2.88
CA LEU A 94 -18.44 33.75 -3.91
C LEU A 94 -18.35 32.24 -3.66
N ASN A 95 -19.48 31.62 -3.37
CA ASN A 95 -19.61 30.18 -3.15
C ASN A 95 -20.24 29.51 -4.38
N ILE A 96 -19.60 28.44 -4.88
CA ILE A 96 -20.01 27.65 -6.03
C ILE A 96 -20.29 26.22 -5.57
N ARG A 97 -21.56 25.86 -5.42
CA ARG A 97 -21.95 24.51 -4.94
C ARG A 97 -21.81 23.46 -6.04
N GLY A 98 -21.32 22.27 -5.67
CA GLY A 98 -21.20 21.10 -6.54
C GLY A 98 -20.52 21.43 -7.87
N VAL A 99 -19.26 21.88 -7.80
CA VAL A 99 -18.43 22.34 -8.92
C VAL A 99 -18.36 21.32 -10.04
N ARG A 100 -18.41 21.81 -11.29
CA ARG A 100 -18.46 21.01 -12.51
C ARG A 100 -17.40 21.45 -13.52
N ARG A 101 -17.19 20.65 -14.57
CA ARG A 101 -16.22 20.97 -15.64
C ARG A 101 -16.50 22.32 -16.31
N GLU A 102 -17.75 22.74 -16.44
CA GLU A 102 -18.12 24.06 -17.00
C GLU A 102 -17.79 25.26 -16.09
N ASP A 103 -17.58 25.03 -14.78
CA ASP A 103 -17.18 26.09 -13.85
C ASP A 103 -15.69 26.45 -13.99
N ARG A 104 -14.86 25.56 -14.52
CA ARG A 104 -13.43 25.81 -14.79
C ARG A 104 -13.24 27.12 -15.54
N GLY A 105 -12.33 27.99 -15.09
CA GLY A 105 -12.13 29.31 -15.69
C GLY A 105 -11.55 30.35 -14.76
N ILE A 106 -11.43 31.59 -15.24
CA ILE A 106 -10.93 32.73 -14.46
C ILE A 106 -12.12 33.44 -13.80
N TYR A 107 -12.05 33.62 -12.49
CA TYR A 107 -12.98 34.38 -11.67
C TYR A 107 -12.31 35.68 -11.21
N MET A 108 -13.05 36.78 -11.28
CA MET A 108 -12.56 38.12 -10.98
C MET A 108 -13.44 38.78 -9.92
N CYS A 109 -12.78 39.30 -8.88
CA CYS A 109 -13.36 40.24 -7.93
C CYS A 109 -13.04 41.66 -8.43
N GLN A 110 -14.05 42.49 -8.62
CA GLN A 110 -13.92 43.85 -9.16
C GLN A 110 -14.61 44.87 -8.24
N VAL A 111 -14.06 46.07 -8.11
CA VAL A 111 -14.62 47.18 -7.33
C VAL A 111 -14.80 48.38 -8.24
N ASN A 112 -15.96 49.05 -8.17
CA ASN A 112 -16.33 50.17 -9.05
C ASN A 112 -15.65 51.51 -8.71
N THR A 113 -14.36 51.48 -8.39
CA THR A 113 -13.50 52.67 -8.30
C THR A 113 -13.28 53.29 -9.69
N ASP A 114 -12.73 54.51 -9.72
CA ASP A 114 -12.24 55.15 -10.95
C ASP A 114 -10.76 55.55 -10.75
N PRO A 115 -9.80 54.85 -11.37
CA PRO A 115 -9.97 53.71 -12.28
C PRO A 115 -10.46 52.43 -11.57
N MET A 116 -11.11 51.55 -12.36
CA MET A 116 -11.68 50.27 -11.90
C MET A 116 -10.61 49.32 -11.35
N LYS A 117 -10.69 48.96 -10.06
CA LYS A 117 -9.81 47.97 -9.43
C LYS A 117 -10.36 46.56 -9.58
N SER A 118 -9.51 45.58 -9.89
CA SER A 118 -9.90 44.17 -9.97
C SER A 118 -8.74 43.21 -9.73
N GLN A 119 -9.03 42.08 -9.10
CA GLN A 119 -8.12 40.94 -8.98
C GLN A 119 -8.76 39.64 -9.46
N SER A 120 -7.95 38.74 -10.02
CA SER A 120 -8.41 37.55 -10.75
C SER A 120 -7.65 36.30 -10.32
N ALA A 121 -8.38 35.19 -10.23
CA ALA A 121 -7.84 33.88 -9.92
C ALA A 121 -8.50 32.79 -10.78
N PHE A 122 -7.88 31.62 -10.82
CA PHE A 122 -8.29 30.51 -11.66
C PHE A 122 -8.90 29.37 -10.83
N LEU A 123 -10.05 28.85 -11.28
CA LEU A 123 -10.65 27.61 -10.79
C LEU A 123 -10.26 26.46 -11.72
N GLU A 124 -9.38 25.58 -11.25
CA GLU A 124 -9.11 24.29 -11.87
C GLU A 124 -10.05 23.23 -11.29
N VAL A 125 -10.71 22.46 -12.16
CA VAL A 125 -11.71 21.45 -11.75
C VAL A 125 -11.17 20.05 -12.05
N VAL A 126 -10.68 19.39 -11.00
CA VAL A 126 -10.04 18.07 -11.08
C VAL A 126 -11.02 16.94 -10.78
N ILE A 127 -10.68 15.73 -11.20
CA ILE A 127 -11.50 14.53 -11.00
C ILE A 127 -10.56 13.38 -10.57
N PRO A 128 -10.76 12.78 -9.39
CA PRO A 128 -9.99 11.61 -8.93
C PRO A 128 -9.98 10.46 -9.95
N PRO A 129 -8.97 9.59 -9.92
CA PRO A 129 -8.90 8.42 -10.78
C PRO A 129 -9.96 7.39 -10.35
N ASP A 130 -10.59 6.75 -11.33
CA ASP A 130 -11.61 5.72 -11.12
C ASP A 130 -11.48 4.63 -12.20
N ILE A 131 -11.52 3.35 -11.81
CA ILE A 131 -11.21 2.22 -12.68
C ILE A 131 -12.47 1.76 -13.42
N ILE A 132 -12.40 1.76 -14.74
CA ILE A 132 -13.45 1.26 -15.63
C ILE A 132 -13.40 -0.27 -15.55
N SER A 133 -14.31 -0.84 -14.74
CA SER A 133 -14.27 -2.25 -14.36
C SER A 133 -14.66 -3.19 -15.49
N GLU A 134 -15.38 -2.67 -16.49
CA GLU A 134 -15.85 -3.32 -17.70
C GLU A 134 -14.75 -3.47 -18.76
N GLU A 135 -13.84 -2.47 -18.85
CA GLU A 135 -12.68 -2.51 -19.76
C GLU A 135 -11.42 -3.10 -19.11
N THR A 136 -11.37 -3.16 -17.77
CA THR A 136 -10.26 -3.70 -16.99
C THR A 136 -10.45 -5.20 -16.78
N SER A 137 -9.45 -6.02 -17.12
CA SER A 137 -9.54 -7.48 -17.01
C SER A 137 -9.80 -7.95 -15.56
N ASN A 138 -10.27 -9.19 -15.41
CA ASN A 138 -10.43 -9.85 -14.11
C ASN A 138 -9.32 -10.89 -13.93
N ASP A 139 -9.49 -11.82 -12.99
CA ASP A 139 -8.60 -12.96 -12.81
C ASP A 139 -8.44 -13.76 -14.11
N LEU A 140 -7.22 -14.22 -14.40
CA LEU A 140 -6.84 -14.79 -15.68
C LEU A 140 -6.16 -16.15 -15.50
N MET A 141 -6.60 -17.14 -16.26
CA MET A 141 -6.00 -18.48 -16.31
C MET A 141 -5.14 -18.63 -17.56
N VAL A 142 -3.87 -19.03 -17.41
CA VAL A 142 -2.95 -19.31 -18.52
C VAL A 142 -2.20 -20.63 -18.29
N PRO A 143 -1.93 -21.44 -19.33
CA PRO A 143 -1.03 -22.60 -19.19
C PRO A 143 0.40 -22.15 -18.90
N GLU A 144 1.16 -22.97 -18.16
CA GLU A 144 2.60 -22.79 -18.00
C GLU A 144 3.32 -22.84 -19.37
N GLY A 145 4.25 -21.91 -19.58
CA GLY A 145 4.85 -21.62 -20.90
C GLY A 145 4.00 -20.73 -21.82
N GLY A 146 2.74 -20.45 -21.46
CA GLY A 146 1.84 -19.56 -22.21
C GLY A 146 2.15 -18.06 -22.05
N SER A 147 1.22 -17.22 -22.50
CA SER A 147 1.32 -15.76 -22.39
C SER A 147 0.05 -15.19 -21.76
N ALA A 148 0.21 -14.24 -20.83
CA ALA A 148 -0.85 -13.51 -20.16
C ALA A 148 -0.91 -12.06 -20.66
N LYS A 149 -2.13 -11.52 -20.77
CA LYS A 149 -2.39 -10.13 -21.17
C LYS A 149 -3.41 -9.53 -20.21
N LEU A 150 -2.95 -8.67 -19.32
CA LEU A 150 -3.76 -7.96 -18.33
C LEU A 150 -3.95 -6.52 -18.81
N VAL A 151 -5.19 -6.04 -18.82
CA VAL A 151 -5.55 -4.67 -19.24
C VAL A 151 -6.18 -3.94 -18.05
N CYS A 152 -5.83 -2.67 -17.85
CA CYS A 152 -6.42 -1.82 -16.83
C CYS A 152 -6.60 -0.40 -17.34
N LYS A 153 -7.82 0.12 -17.12
CA LYS A 153 -8.36 1.33 -17.72
C LYS A 153 -8.96 2.20 -16.62
N ALA A 154 -8.61 3.48 -16.60
CA ALA A 154 -9.14 4.42 -15.64
C ALA A 154 -9.54 5.74 -16.29
N ARG A 155 -10.59 6.36 -15.74
CA ARG A 155 -11.08 7.71 -16.04
C ARG A 155 -10.64 8.66 -14.92
N GLY A 156 -10.50 9.94 -15.24
CA GLY A 156 -10.10 10.99 -14.30
C GLY A 156 -9.79 12.28 -15.04
N TYR A 157 -9.45 13.35 -14.31
CA TYR A 157 -8.86 14.56 -14.88
C TYR A 157 -7.88 15.20 -13.88
N PRO A 158 -6.57 15.31 -14.17
CA PRO A 158 -5.86 14.88 -15.40
C PRO A 158 -6.04 13.40 -15.76
N LYS A 159 -5.63 12.98 -16.97
CA LYS A 159 -5.76 11.56 -17.37
C LYS A 159 -4.94 10.70 -16.39
N PRO A 160 -5.50 9.62 -15.81
CA PRO A 160 -4.73 8.72 -14.96
C PRO A 160 -3.63 7.98 -15.72
N GLU A 161 -2.48 7.89 -15.08
CA GLU A 161 -1.39 6.97 -15.40
C GLU A 161 -1.65 5.64 -14.68
N ILE A 162 -1.26 4.54 -15.33
CA ILE A 162 -1.46 3.17 -14.82
C ILE A 162 -0.09 2.57 -14.50
N VAL A 163 0.07 2.09 -13.27
CA VAL A 163 1.26 1.37 -12.80
C VAL A 163 0.86 -0.02 -12.31
N TRP A 164 1.53 -1.04 -12.81
CA TRP A 164 1.40 -2.42 -12.39
C TRP A 164 2.49 -2.79 -11.39
N LYS A 165 2.14 -3.56 -10.36
CA LYS A 165 3.08 -4.26 -9.48
C LYS A 165 2.50 -5.60 -9.04
N ARG A 166 3.34 -6.50 -8.50
CA ARG A 166 2.83 -7.68 -7.77
C ARG A 166 2.43 -7.29 -6.35
N GLU A 167 1.44 -7.97 -5.79
CA GLU A 167 1.00 -7.77 -4.40
C GLU A 167 1.98 -8.34 -3.37
N ASP A 168 2.68 -9.43 -3.73
CA ASP A 168 3.71 -10.07 -2.90
C ASP A 168 5.05 -9.32 -2.86
N GLY A 169 5.14 -8.17 -3.55
CA GLY A 169 6.37 -7.37 -3.64
C GLY A 169 7.45 -7.96 -4.53
N ALA A 170 7.22 -9.11 -5.17
CA ALA A 170 8.19 -9.69 -6.10
C ALA A 170 8.24 -8.92 -7.44
N GLU A 171 9.35 -9.07 -8.14
CA GLU A 171 9.60 -8.40 -9.42
C GLU A 171 8.78 -9.05 -10.55
N ILE A 172 8.24 -8.22 -11.45
CA ILE A 172 7.62 -8.66 -12.70
C ILE A 172 8.74 -9.10 -13.66
N ILE A 173 8.61 -10.29 -14.26
CA ILE A 173 9.59 -10.83 -15.22
C ILE A 173 9.19 -10.47 -16.65
N SER A 174 9.73 -9.36 -17.16
CA SER A 174 9.64 -9.02 -18.57
C SER A 174 10.59 -9.89 -19.40
N ARG A 175 10.12 -10.29 -20.60
CA ARG A 175 10.89 -11.07 -21.59
C ARG A 175 10.83 -10.39 -22.96
N ALA A 176 10.92 -9.07 -22.96
CA ALA A 176 10.85 -8.24 -24.16
C ALA A 176 12.19 -8.28 -24.92
N GLY A 177 12.14 -8.61 -26.22
CA GLY A 177 13.29 -8.55 -27.13
C GLY A 177 13.62 -9.89 -27.82
N SER A 178 14.06 -9.80 -29.06
CA SER A 178 14.47 -10.93 -29.90
C SER A 178 15.71 -11.69 -29.38
N SER A 179 16.44 -11.12 -28.41
CA SER A 179 17.54 -11.76 -27.69
C SER A 179 17.10 -12.72 -26.58
N GLY A 180 15.82 -12.75 -26.22
CA GLY A 180 15.29 -13.66 -25.19
C GLY A 180 15.71 -13.33 -23.75
N GLY A 181 16.28 -12.14 -23.51
CA GLY A 181 16.68 -11.69 -22.18
C GLY A 181 15.52 -11.67 -21.18
N LYS A 182 15.81 -12.00 -19.91
CA LYS A 182 14.87 -11.86 -18.79
C LYS A 182 15.22 -10.60 -18.02
N THR A 183 14.38 -9.58 -18.10
CA THR A 183 14.52 -8.36 -17.30
C THR A 183 13.52 -8.41 -16.16
N LYS A 184 14.00 -8.19 -14.94
CA LYS A 184 13.14 -8.04 -13.77
C LYS A 184 12.87 -6.56 -13.52
N ILE A 185 11.62 -6.21 -13.19
CA ILE A 185 11.18 -4.84 -12.90
C ILE A 185 10.23 -4.84 -11.70
N ALA A 186 10.40 -3.92 -10.75
CA ALA A 186 9.52 -3.80 -9.58
C ALA A 186 8.11 -3.31 -9.97
N THR A 187 8.04 -2.47 -11.00
CA THR A 187 6.81 -1.90 -11.58
C THR A 187 6.84 -1.97 -13.10
N ALA A 188 5.68 -1.94 -13.73
CA ALA A 188 5.52 -1.76 -15.18
C ALA A 188 4.46 -0.69 -15.47
N GLU A 189 4.67 0.16 -16.47
CA GLU A 189 3.80 1.29 -16.77
C GLU A 189 2.87 1.03 -17.96
N GLY A 190 1.72 1.72 -17.97
CA GLY A 190 0.76 1.74 -19.07
C GLY A 190 -0.47 0.84 -18.85
N GLU A 191 -1.48 1.04 -19.70
CA GLU A 191 -2.81 0.41 -19.59
C GLU A 191 -2.82 -1.13 -19.81
N MET A 192 -1.66 -1.73 -20.12
CA MET A 192 -1.57 -3.14 -20.54
C MET A 192 -0.26 -3.80 -20.13
N LEU A 193 -0.35 -4.79 -19.24
CA LEU A 193 0.78 -5.66 -18.88
C LEU A 193 0.71 -6.95 -19.71
N THR A 194 1.78 -7.24 -20.45
CA THR A 194 1.94 -8.50 -21.21
C THR A 194 3.08 -9.32 -20.62
N LEU A 195 2.78 -10.56 -20.23
CA LEU A 195 3.76 -11.54 -19.74
C LEU A 195 3.83 -12.69 -20.75
N SER A 196 5.01 -13.10 -21.15
CA SER A 196 5.20 -14.21 -22.10
C SER A 196 6.02 -15.34 -21.47
N LYS A 197 5.83 -16.58 -21.94
CA LYS A 197 6.49 -17.79 -21.41
C LYS A 197 6.38 -17.88 -19.88
N VAL A 198 5.17 -17.66 -19.37
CA VAL A 198 4.84 -17.55 -17.94
C VAL A 198 5.12 -18.86 -17.21
N THR A 199 5.79 -18.78 -16.06
CA THR A 199 6.14 -19.91 -15.19
C THR A 199 5.31 -19.88 -13.90
N ARG A 200 5.17 -21.02 -13.20
CA ARG A 200 4.38 -21.10 -11.96
C ARG A 200 4.78 -20.10 -10.86
N SER A 201 6.06 -19.68 -10.80
CA SER A 201 6.52 -18.65 -9.86
C SER A 201 6.02 -17.24 -10.19
N GLU A 202 5.46 -17.03 -11.39
CA GLU A 202 4.75 -15.80 -11.76
C GLU A 202 3.24 -15.87 -11.43
N MET A 203 2.72 -17.00 -10.96
CA MET A 203 1.37 -17.07 -10.38
C MET A 203 1.26 -16.11 -9.18
N GLY A 204 0.11 -15.46 -8.99
CA GLY A 204 -0.11 -14.52 -7.89
C GLY A 204 -1.02 -13.35 -8.25
N THR A 205 -1.29 -12.47 -7.27
CA THR A 205 -2.08 -11.26 -7.49
C THR A 205 -1.20 -10.15 -8.07
N TYR A 206 -1.63 -9.63 -9.21
CA TYR A 206 -1.15 -8.39 -9.80
C TYR A 206 -2.10 -7.25 -9.41
N LEU A 207 -1.52 -6.08 -9.15
CA LEU A 207 -2.23 -4.85 -8.85
C LEU A 207 -2.03 -3.88 -10.01
N CYS A 208 -3.11 -3.41 -10.64
CA CYS A 208 -3.04 -2.15 -11.38
C CYS A 208 -3.44 -1.00 -10.46
N ILE A 209 -2.68 0.08 -10.49
CA ILE A 209 -2.87 1.30 -9.70
C ILE A 209 -3.07 2.45 -10.68
N ALA A 210 -4.13 3.23 -10.51
CA ALA A 210 -4.42 4.41 -11.30
C ALA A 210 -4.23 5.67 -10.46
N SER A 211 -3.46 6.64 -10.98
CA SER A 211 -3.19 7.91 -10.31
C SER A 211 -3.10 9.05 -11.32
N ASN A 212 -3.56 10.25 -10.94
CA ASN A 212 -3.41 11.49 -11.71
C ASN A 212 -2.99 12.68 -10.83
N GLY A 213 -2.42 12.40 -9.66
CA GLY A 213 -2.10 13.40 -8.64
C GLY A 213 -3.28 13.86 -7.77
N VAL A 214 -4.52 13.47 -8.10
CA VAL A 214 -5.74 13.84 -7.35
C VAL A 214 -6.13 12.68 -6.41
N PRO A 215 -6.11 12.86 -5.07
CA PRO A 215 -6.47 11.78 -4.15
C PRO A 215 -7.97 11.42 -4.20
N PRO A 216 -8.34 10.14 -3.92
CA PRO A 216 -7.45 9.00 -3.69
C PRO A 216 -6.98 8.36 -5.01
N SER A 217 -5.74 7.86 -5.06
CA SER A 217 -5.35 6.87 -6.08
C SER A 217 -6.14 5.57 -5.85
N VAL A 218 -6.54 4.90 -6.92
CA VAL A 218 -7.36 3.67 -6.86
C VAL A 218 -6.61 2.47 -7.45
N SER A 219 -7.00 1.25 -7.09
CA SER A 219 -6.36 0.03 -7.60
C SER A 219 -7.31 -1.15 -7.73
N LYS A 220 -7.07 -2.03 -8.73
CA LYS A 220 -7.78 -3.31 -8.88
C LYS A 220 -6.80 -4.47 -8.66
N ARG A 221 -7.26 -5.48 -7.90
CA ARG A 221 -6.57 -6.76 -7.71
C ARG A 221 -6.97 -7.74 -8.81
N MET A 222 -6.01 -8.45 -9.40
CA MET A 222 -6.23 -9.40 -10.50
C MET A 222 -5.33 -10.63 -10.28
N MET A 223 -5.91 -11.80 -10.05
CA MET A 223 -5.18 -13.04 -9.82
C MET A 223 -4.77 -13.70 -11.14
N LEU A 224 -3.46 -13.87 -11.35
CA LEU A 224 -2.93 -14.69 -12.43
C LEU A 224 -2.80 -16.14 -11.94
N HIS A 225 -3.60 -17.02 -12.54
CA HIS A 225 -3.54 -18.47 -12.34
C HIS A 225 -2.70 -19.11 -13.44
N VAL A 226 -1.56 -19.71 -13.07
CA VAL A 226 -0.74 -20.48 -14.00
C VAL A 226 -1.13 -21.96 -13.87
N HIS A 227 -1.44 -22.61 -14.99
CA HIS A 227 -2.00 -23.95 -15.07
C HIS A 227 -0.96 -24.96 -15.57
N PHE A 228 -0.70 -26.00 -14.79
CA PHE A 228 0.29 -27.06 -15.05
C PHE A 228 -0.14 -28.41 -14.44
N HIS A 229 0.30 -29.52 -15.05
CA HIS A 229 0.03 -30.87 -14.54
C HIS A 229 0.69 -31.09 -13.17
N PRO A 230 0.21 -32.04 -12.35
CA PRO A 230 0.78 -32.28 -11.04
C PRO A 230 2.24 -32.74 -11.14
N MET A 231 3.07 -32.29 -10.21
CA MET A 231 4.44 -32.78 -10.01
C MET A 231 4.57 -33.28 -8.58
N VAL A 232 5.02 -34.53 -8.43
CA VAL A 232 5.18 -35.21 -7.15
C VAL A 232 6.66 -35.43 -6.87
N GLN A 233 7.15 -34.86 -5.78
CA GLN A 233 8.50 -35.08 -5.25
C GLN A 233 8.43 -35.94 -3.98
N VAL A 234 9.35 -36.88 -3.85
CA VAL A 234 9.43 -37.82 -2.73
C VAL A 234 10.76 -37.61 -2.01
N PRO A 235 10.79 -36.94 -0.84
CA PRO A 235 12.04 -36.67 -0.13
C PRO A 235 12.77 -37.94 0.31
N ASN A 236 12.02 -38.95 0.77
CA ASN A 236 12.54 -40.23 1.25
C ASN A 236 11.89 -41.38 0.47
N GLN A 237 12.52 -41.83 -0.62
CA GLN A 237 12.02 -42.95 -1.45
C GLN A 237 12.15 -44.32 -0.76
N LEU A 238 13.04 -44.44 0.23
CA LEU A 238 13.29 -45.66 0.98
C LEU A 238 13.26 -45.34 2.48
N VAL A 239 12.28 -45.85 3.20
CA VAL A 239 12.01 -45.54 4.63
C VAL A 239 12.22 -46.80 5.46
N GLY A 240 13.22 -46.78 6.34
CA GLY A 240 13.46 -47.85 7.29
C GLY A 240 12.79 -47.55 8.61
N ALA A 241 12.06 -48.52 9.17
CA ALA A 241 11.46 -48.38 10.49
C ALA A 241 11.30 -49.74 11.19
N PRO A 242 11.53 -49.82 12.51
CA PRO A 242 11.25 -51.03 13.28
C PRO A 242 9.76 -51.29 13.38
N THR A 243 9.37 -52.57 13.26
CA THR A 243 8.03 -53.03 13.62
C THR A 243 7.61 -52.58 15.03
N GLY A 244 6.31 -52.30 15.19
CA GLY A 244 5.72 -51.71 16.41
C GLY A 244 5.65 -50.17 16.42
N THR A 245 6.44 -49.47 15.60
CA THR A 245 6.47 -47.99 15.58
C THR A 245 5.45 -47.36 14.61
N ASN A 246 5.21 -46.06 14.74
CA ASN A 246 4.39 -45.29 13.80
C ASN A 246 5.30 -44.66 12.73
N VAL A 247 5.01 -44.90 11.45
CA VAL A 247 5.82 -44.41 10.32
C VAL A 247 5.07 -43.30 9.59
N THR A 248 5.74 -42.19 9.26
CA THR A 248 5.15 -41.12 8.43
C THR A 248 5.81 -41.09 7.07
N LEU A 249 5.02 -41.36 6.02
CA LEU A 249 5.41 -41.13 4.63
C LEU A 249 5.05 -39.70 4.21
N VAL A 250 5.87 -39.11 3.34
CA VAL A 250 5.73 -37.72 2.90
C VAL A 250 5.92 -37.63 1.39
N CYS A 251 5.02 -36.90 0.72
CA CYS A 251 5.23 -36.42 -0.64
C CYS A 251 4.97 -34.91 -0.71
N LEU A 252 5.76 -34.21 -1.52
CA LEU A 252 5.57 -32.80 -1.84
C LEU A 252 4.94 -32.74 -3.23
N VAL A 253 3.82 -32.03 -3.36
CA VAL A 253 3.04 -31.96 -4.59
C VAL A 253 2.91 -30.51 -5.02
N GLU A 254 3.14 -30.22 -6.29
CA GLU A 254 2.75 -28.96 -6.93
C GLU A 254 1.71 -29.22 -8.01
N ALA A 255 0.58 -28.50 -8.00
CA ALA A 255 -0.45 -28.64 -9.02
C ALA A 255 -1.34 -27.39 -9.13
N SER A 256 -1.71 -27.01 -10.35
CA SER A 256 -2.67 -25.94 -10.62
C SER A 256 -3.43 -26.21 -11.94
N PRO A 257 -4.77 -26.36 -11.96
CA PRO A 257 -5.71 -26.30 -10.84
C PRO A 257 -5.42 -27.28 -9.71
N LYS A 258 -6.04 -27.03 -8.55
CA LYS A 258 -5.90 -27.85 -7.35
C LYS A 258 -6.15 -29.33 -7.70
N ALA A 259 -5.16 -30.17 -7.44
CA ALA A 259 -5.27 -31.61 -7.63
C ALA A 259 -6.13 -32.30 -6.54
N ILE A 260 -6.62 -33.49 -6.90
CA ILE A 260 -7.04 -34.53 -5.97
C ILE A 260 -5.81 -35.40 -5.69
N ASN A 261 -5.45 -35.55 -4.42
CA ASN A 261 -4.30 -36.37 -4.01
C ASN A 261 -4.76 -37.54 -3.15
N TYR A 262 -4.13 -38.70 -3.31
CA TYR A 262 -4.47 -39.92 -2.58
C TYR A 262 -3.27 -40.87 -2.50
N TRP A 263 -3.38 -41.87 -1.62
CA TRP A 263 -2.34 -42.88 -1.40
C TRP A 263 -2.83 -44.25 -1.87
N THR A 264 -1.93 -45.06 -2.42
CA THR A 264 -2.16 -46.48 -2.72
C THR A 264 -1.01 -47.34 -2.21
N ARG A 265 -1.24 -48.65 -2.03
CA ARG A 265 -0.15 -49.64 -2.01
C ARG A 265 0.34 -49.88 -3.44
N ALA A 266 1.56 -50.39 -3.59
CA ALA A 266 2.12 -50.75 -4.91
C ALA A 266 1.34 -51.86 -5.65
N SER A 267 0.42 -52.56 -4.96
CA SER A 267 -0.59 -53.46 -5.54
C SER A 267 -1.73 -52.75 -6.28
N GLY A 268 -1.84 -51.41 -6.17
CA GLY A 268 -2.95 -50.61 -6.71
C GLY A 268 -4.11 -50.39 -5.73
N GLU A 269 -4.11 -51.06 -4.58
CA GLU A 269 -5.11 -50.89 -3.51
C GLU A 269 -5.09 -49.46 -2.96
N MET A 270 -6.23 -48.76 -2.94
CA MET A 270 -6.33 -47.42 -2.38
C MET A 270 -6.34 -47.43 -0.85
N ILE A 271 -5.54 -46.55 -0.25
CA ILE A 271 -5.39 -46.44 1.20
C ILE A 271 -6.43 -45.44 1.72
N ILE A 272 -7.32 -45.92 2.58
CA ILE A 272 -8.42 -45.17 3.19
C ILE A 272 -8.13 -44.95 4.68
N SER A 273 -8.46 -43.77 5.19
CA SER A 273 -8.18 -43.37 6.58
C SER A 273 -8.99 -44.21 7.57
N ASN A 274 -8.32 -44.79 8.57
CA ASN A 274 -8.90 -45.69 9.57
C ASN A 274 -7.97 -45.79 10.80
N HIS A 275 -8.11 -46.81 11.65
CA HIS A 275 -7.25 -47.01 12.83
C HIS A 275 -5.78 -47.33 12.49
N LYS A 276 -5.50 -47.74 11.25
CA LYS A 276 -4.18 -48.16 10.76
C LYS A 276 -3.48 -47.05 9.95
N TYR A 277 -4.24 -46.29 9.18
CA TYR A 277 -3.76 -45.22 8.30
C TYR A 277 -4.42 -43.89 8.66
N SER A 278 -3.62 -42.85 8.88
CA SER A 278 -4.10 -41.47 9.03
C SER A 278 -3.43 -40.60 8.00
N MET A 279 -4.22 -39.93 7.14
CA MET A 279 -3.70 -39.05 6.09
C MET A 279 -4.03 -37.59 6.37
N SER A 280 -3.11 -36.70 6.02
CA SER A 280 -3.31 -35.25 6.09
C SER A 280 -2.62 -34.52 4.94
N GLU A 281 -3.19 -33.39 4.54
CA GLU A 281 -2.60 -32.46 3.60
C GLU A 281 -2.27 -31.15 4.32
N VAL A 282 -1.04 -30.65 4.14
CA VAL A 282 -0.61 -29.34 4.64
C VAL A 282 -0.32 -28.47 3.42
N LYS A 283 -1.01 -27.33 3.30
CA LYS A 283 -0.70 -26.35 2.24
C LYS A 283 0.61 -25.64 2.56
N THR A 284 1.52 -25.59 1.59
CA THR A 284 2.83 -24.92 1.71
C THR A 284 2.89 -23.64 0.87
N SER A 285 2.13 -23.58 -0.23
CA SER A 285 1.97 -22.37 -1.06
C SER A 285 0.56 -22.27 -1.63
N VAL A 286 0.32 -21.34 -2.56
CA VAL A 286 -0.93 -21.25 -3.36
C VAL A 286 -1.15 -22.50 -4.22
N TYR A 287 -0.07 -23.15 -4.67
CA TYR A 287 -0.10 -24.31 -5.59
C TYR A 287 0.67 -25.55 -5.09
N SER A 288 1.36 -25.46 -3.94
CA SER A 288 2.19 -26.54 -3.37
C SER A 288 1.58 -27.08 -2.06
N VAL A 289 1.50 -28.41 -1.94
CA VAL A 289 0.91 -29.16 -0.82
C VAL A 289 1.82 -30.30 -0.38
N GLN A 290 2.05 -30.44 0.92
CA GLN A 290 2.66 -31.63 1.52
C GLN A 290 1.59 -32.66 1.87
N MET A 291 1.60 -33.81 1.19
CA MET A 291 0.86 -35.00 1.60
C MET A 291 1.61 -35.72 2.73
N ARG A 292 0.87 -36.21 3.73
CA ARG A 292 1.38 -37.11 4.77
C ARG A 292 0.49 -38.35 4.89
N LEU A 293 1.11 -39.51 5.09
CA LEU A 293 0.45 -40.78 5.45
C LEU A 293 1.15 -41.34 6.68
N VAL A 294 0.45 -41.37 7.81
CA VAL A 294 0.91 -42.00 9.05
C VAL A 294 0.37 -43.43 9.09
N ILE A 295 1.26 -44.40 9.19
CA ILE A 295 0.97 -45.82 9.37
C ILE A 295 1.20 -46.14 10.84
N MET A 296 0.13 -46.46 11.56
CA MET A 296 0.16 -46.76 12.98
C MET A 296 0.66 -48.19 13.24
N ASN A 297 1.49 -48.40 14.26
CA ASN A 297 1.92 -49.73 14.75
C ASN A 297 2.37 -50.67 13.61
N LEU A 298 3.47 -50.33 12.93
CA LEU A 298 3.99 -51.02 11.73
C LEU A 298 4.16 -52.53 11.95
N GLN A 299 3.59 -53.34 11.06
CA GLN A 299 3.71 -54.79 11.05
C GLN A 299 4.44 -55.26 9.79
N LYS A 300 4.92 -56.51 9.76
CA LYS A 300 5.65 -57.06 8.60
C LYS A 300 4.84 -57.08 7.29
N GLN A 301 3.51 -57.14 7.40
CA GLN A 301 2.56 -57.02 6.28
C GLN A 301 2.40 -55.59 5.72
N ASP A 302 2.94 -54.57 6.41
CA ASP A 302 2.92 -53.17 5.97
C ASP A 302 4.22 -52.74 5.30
N LEU A 303 5.20 -53.63 5.23
CA LEU A 303 6.44 -53.42 4.50
C LEU A 303 6.20 -53.56 2.98
N GLY A 304 7.05 -52.94 2.17
CA GLY A 304 6.91 -52.93 0.71
C GLY A 304 6.56 -51.55 0.15
N GLY A 305 5.97 -51.52 -1.04
CA GLY A 305 5.77 -50.29 -1.81
C GLY A 305 4.46 -49.57 -1.53
N TYR A 306 4.54 -48.24 -1.47
CA TYR A 306 3.46 -47.28 -1.36
C TYR A 306 3.60 -46.26 -2.49
N LYS A 307 2.48 -45.72 -2.98
CA LYS A 307 2.46 -44.58 -3.89
C LYS A 307 1.64 -43.44 -3.32
N CYS A 308 2.11 -42.22 -3.53
CA CYS A 308 1.30 -41.02 -3.49
C CYS A 308 0.98 -40.63 -4.93
N ILE A 309 -0.30 -40.37 -5.23
CA ILE A 309 -0.79 -40.05 -6.57
C ILE A 309 -1.53 -38.73 -6.51
N SER A 310 -1.28 -37.85 -7.48
CA SER A 310 -1.90 -36.53 -7.61
C SER A 310 -2.45 -36.36 -9.03
N LYS A 311 -3.72 -35.93 -9.16
CA LYS A 311 -4.40 -35.74 -10.45
C LYS A 311 -5.14 -34.41 -10.50
N ASN A 312 -4.96 -33.64 -11.57
CA ASN A 312 -5.78 -32.45 -11.87
C ASN A 312 -6.35 -32.52 -13.30
N SER A 313 -6.99 -31.45 -13.77
CA SER A 313 -7.63 -31.38 -15.09
C SER A 313 -6.66 -31.33 -16.28
N ILE A 314 -5.35 -31.39 -16.05
CA ILE A 314 -4.29 -31.27 -17.07
C ILE A 314 -3.49 -32.58 -17.17
N GLY A 315 -3.40 -33.34 -16.08
CA GLY A 315 -2.75 -34.65 -16.04
C GLY A 315 -2.57 -35.17 -14.62
N ASP A 316 -1.69 -36.15 -14.48
CA ASP A 316 -1.37 -36.82 -13.23
C ASP A 316 0.11 -37.10 -13.05
N ALA A 317 0.50 -37.35 -11.80
CA ALA A 317 1.82 -37.82 -11.43
C ALA A 317 1.75 -38.72 -10.19
N GLU A 318 2.72 -39.62 -10.05
CA GLU A 318 2.89 -40.49 -8.89
C GLU A 318 4.31 -40.44 -8.32
N GLY A 319 4.43 -40.60 -7.01
CA GLY A 319 5.68 -40.77 -6.29
C GLY A 319 5.70 -42.11 -5.57
N ASN A 320 6.79 -42.86 -5.72
CA ASN A 320 6.94 -44.20 -5.14
C ASN A 320 7.82 -44.16 -3.87
N ILE A 321 7.38 -44.82 -2.81
CA ILE A 321 8.10 -45.00 -1.54
C ILE A 321 8.13 -46.48 -1.18
N ARG A 322 9.25 -47.00 -0.66
CA ARG A 322 9.36 -48.36 -0.12
C ARG A 322 9.67 -48.34 1.37
N ILE A 323 8.87 -49.06 2.17
CA ILE A 323 9.15 -49.31 3.59
C ILE A 323 9.89 -50.64 3.75
N TYR A 324 10.90 -50.67 4.62
CA TYR A 324 11.61 -51.88 5.04
C TYR A 324 11.75 -51.95 6.57
N ASP A 325 11.83 -53.19 7.11
CA ASP A 325 12.06 -53.42 8.54
C ASP A 325 13.48 -52.95 8.89
N MET A 326 13.61 -52.12 9.91
CA MET A 326 14.91 -51.66 10.42
C MET A 326 15.08 -52.15 11.85
N ASP A 327 15.98 -53.10 12.07
CA ASP A 327 16.38 -53.51 13.42
C ASP A 327 16.91 -52.30 14.21
N LEU A 328 16.35 -52.07 15.40
CA LEU A 328 16.93 -51.12 16.35
C LEU A 328 18.32 -51.63 16.81
N PRO A 329 19.34 -50.77 16.91
CA PRO A 329 20.64 -51.16 17.47
C PRO A 329 20.49 -51.77 18.86
N LYS A 330 20.76 -53.07 18.98
CA LYS A 330 20.67 -53.82 20.24
C LYS A 330 21.83 -53.37 21.14
N HIS A 331 21.56 -52.44 22.06
CA HIS A 331 22.55 -51.97 23.04
C HIS A 331 23.17 -53.15 23.79
N SER A 332 24.43 -53.46 23.46
CA SER A 332 25.01 -54.79 23.69
C SER A 332 25.69 -54.90 25.06
N LYS A 333 24.87 -55.25 26.06
CA LYS A 333 25.24 -55.71 27.41
C LYS A 333 25.86 -54.66 28.34
N LYS A 334 25.73 -54.94 29.64
CA LYS A 334 26.27 -54.14 30.74
C LYS A 334 27.79 -54.04 30.66
N LEU A 335 28.34 -52.85 30.86
CA LEU A 335 29.70 -52.69 31.37
C LEU A 335 29.70 -53.25 32.81
N GLY A 336 30.40 -54.36 33.03
CA GLY A 336 30.34 -55.10 34.29
C GLY A 336 31.49 -56.10 34.41
N ASP A 337 32.51 -55.69 35.16
CA ASP A 337 33.76 -56.40 35.46
C ASP A 337 34.68 -56.75 34.27
N ARG A 338 35.68 -55.89 34.08
CA ARG A 338 37.02 -56.30 33.65
C ARG A 338 38.04 -55.67 34.59
N ARG A 339 38.78 -56.51 35.31
CA ARG A 339 40.05 -56.10 35.92
C ARG A 339 41.08 -55.80 34.82
N LEU A 340 42.04 -54.95 35.17
CA LEU A 340 43.31 -54.82 34.46
C LEU A 340 44.09 -56.16 34.57
N ASP A 341 45.09 -56.47 33.73
CA ASP A 341 46.02 -55.55 33.06
C ASP A 341 46.68 -56.12 31.78
N SER A 342 47.52 -55.29 31.14
CA SER A 342 48.64 -55.60 30.24
C SER A 342 48.41 -56.02 28.76
N ASP A 343 49.21 -55.34 27.92
CA ASP A 343 49.98 -55.78 26.76
C ASP A 343 49.37 -56.05 25.35
N THR A 344 49.42 -54.95 24.58
CA THR A 344 50.06 -54.83 23.24
C THR A 344 49.35 -55.19 21.93
N ASN A 345 49.65 -54.31 20.98
CA ASN A 345 49.87 -54.50 19.54
C ASN A 345 48.76 -54.34 18.48
N GLU A 346 49.23 -53.65 17.44
CA GLU A 346 48.80 -53.57 16.05
C GLU A 346 47.50 -52.82 15.69
N ALA A 347 47.62 -52.05 14.60
CA ALA A 347 46.60 -51.19 14.06
C ALA A 347 46.21 -51.66 12.66
N VAL A 348 44.92 -51.60 12.34
CA VAL A 348 44.43 -51.66 10.97
C VAL A 348 43.56 -50.43 10.72
N ASN A 349 43.81 -49.78 9.59
CA ASN A 349 43.17 -48.57 9.14
C ASN A 349 42.07 -48.90 8.12
N ASP A 350 40.85 -48.39 8.31
CA ASP A 350 39.94 -48.15 7.20
C ASP A 350 39.03 -46.92 7.44
N ARG A 351 38.46 -46.40 6.35
CA ARG A 351 37.75 -45.11 6.25
C ARG A 351 36.25 -45.30 6.33
N ASP A 352 35.64 -44.92 7.45
CA ASP A 352 34.18 -45.01 7.58
C ASP A 352 33.46 -43.87 6.81
N HIS A 353 32.51 -44.25 5.97
CA HIS A 353 31.76 -43.33 5.11
C HIS A 353 30.57 -42.75 5.90
N ARG A 354 30.56 -41.44 6.14
CA ARG A 354 29.43 -40.74 6.80
C ARG A 354 28.13 -40.83 5.99
N LEU A 355 27.37 -41.90 6.17
CA LEU A 355 25.95 -41.98 5.81
C LEU A 355 25.11 -41.36 6.93
N THR A 356 24.71 -40.10 6.75
CA THR A 356 23.84 -39.38 7.68
C THR A 356 22.39 -39.85 7.59
N ASN A 357 22.11 -41.04 8.15
CA ASN A 357 20.74 -41.54 8.31
C ASN A 357 20.01 -40.70 9.37
N VAL A 358 19.10 -39.83 8.92
CA VAL A 358 18.36 -38.91 9.79
C VAL A 358 17.28 -39.65 10.58
N TYR A 359 17.54 -39.89 11.87
CA TYR A 359 16.61 -40.55 12.79
C TYR A 359 15.53 -39.58 13.30
N GLN A 360 14.43 -39.40 12.54
CA GLN A 360 13.28 -38.60 12.98
C GLN A 360 12.37 -39.37 13.97
N GLY A 361 12.93 -39.72 15.12
CA GLY A 361 12.18 -40.23 16.27
C GLY A 361 11.58 -39.10 17.09
N SER A 362 10.25 -39.03 17.18
CA SER A 362 9.54 -38.04 18.01
C SER A 362 9.67 -38.38 19.50
N LEU A 363 10.54 -37.65 20.22
CA LEU A 363 10.61 -37.69 21.67
C LEU A 363 9.56 -36.76 22.27
N ARG A 364 8.70 -37.31 23.13
CA ARG A 364 7.90 -36.53 24.08
C ARG A 364 8.80 -36.18 25.26
N GLU A 365 9.20 -34.93 25.40
CA GLU A 365 9.72 -34.44 26.67
C GLU A 365 8.57 -34.00 27.59
N THR A 366 8.69 -34.35 28.87
CA THR A 366 7.76 -33.93 29.92
C THR A 366 8.52 -33.19 31.01
N GLY A 367 8.40 -31.85 30.99
CA GLY A 367 8.63 -31.00 32.15
C GLY A 367 10.07 -30.91 32.68
N SER A 368 10.83 -29.93 32.17
CA SER A 368 11.82 -29.21 32.99
C SER A 368 11.79 -27.72 32.65
N THR A 369 11.79 -26.88 33.67
CA THR A 369 11.83 -25.42 33.56
C THR A 369 13.25 -24.92 33.83
N LEU A 370 13.90 -24.34 32.83
CA LEU A 370 15.09 -23.51 33.00
C LEU A 370 15.00 -22.28 32.09
N GLU A 371 15.28 -21.11 32.66
CA GLU A 371 15.34 -19.86 31.92
C GLU A 371 16.69 -19.72 31.18
N PRO A 372 16.74 -19.00 30.04
CA PRO A 372 18.00 -18.68 29.39
C PRO A 372 18.74 -17.60 30.19
N PHE A 373 19.79 -18.00 30.90
CA PHE A 373 20.79 -17.07 31.42
C PHE A 373 21.40 -16.28 30.26
N PHE A 374 21.21 -14.96 30.27
CA PHE A 374 22.13 -14.06 29.58
C PHE A 374 23.46 -14.05 30.33
N ASN A 375 24.56 -14.07 29.58
CA ASN A 375 25.81 -13.50 30.07
C ASN A 375 26.39 -12.61 28.97
N SER A 376 26.69 -11.37 29.33
CA SER A 376 27.36 -10.38 28.50
C SER A 376 28.89 -10.54 28.65
N ASP A 377 29.61 -9.44 28.43
CA ASP A 377 31.03 -9.23 28.78
C ASP A 377 31.99 -9.83 27.72
N ASP A 378 32.99 -9.12 27.17
CA ASP A 378 33.35 -7.69 27.23
C ASP A 378 34.38 -7.40 26.08
N ALA A 379 34.96 -6.23 25.80
CA ALA A 379 34.88 -4.87 26.37
C ALA A 379 35.38 -3.80 25.37
N THR A 380 35.11 -2.52 25.64
CA THR A 380 35.96 -1.32 25.32
C THR A 380 36.24 -0.96 23.84
N SER A 381 36.50 0.30 23.42
CA SER A 381 36.48 1.67 24.02
C SER A 381 36.73 2.67 22.87
N SER A 382 36.37 3.96 22.86
CA SER A 382 35.50 4.84 23.68
C SER A 382 35.21 6.11 22.80
N THR A 383 35.01 7.39 23.17
CA THR A 383 35.14 8.20 24.40
C THR A 383 34.40 9.54 24.21
N SER A 384 33.86 10.14 25.30
CA SER A 384 33.56 11.59 25.49
C SER A 384 32.60 12.31 24.51
N SER A 385 31.72 13.24 24.93
CA SER A 385 31.52 13.90 26.24
C SER A 385 30.11 14.50 26.43
N ASN A 386 29.59 14.36 27.65
CA ASN A 386 29.07 15.40 28.59
C ASN A 386 28.98 16.88 28.09
N ASP A 387 28.07 17.75 28.56
CA ASP A 387 27.21 17.70 29.77
C ASP A 387 26.03 18.73 29.84
N ILE A 388 25.19 18.62 30.89
CA ILE A 388 24.42 19.69 31.61
C ILE A 388 23.20 20.40 30.95
N LEU A 389 22.04 20.31 31.63
CA LEU A 389 20.96 21.32 31.74
C LEU A 389 21.08 22.04 33.11
N PRO A 390 20.65 23.31 33.31
CA PRO A 390 19.34 23.60 33.96
C PRO A 390 18.66 24.96 33.50
N PRO A 391 17.94 25.80 34.30
CA PRO A 391 16.47 25.84 34.19
C PRO A 391 15.73 27.22 34.20
N ALA A 392 14.41 27.16 33.94
CA ALA A 392 13.29 27.95 34.52
C ALA A 392 13.20 29.50 34.47
N SER A 393 12.08 30.01 33.92
CA SER A 393 11.09 30.96 34.53
C SER A 393 9.95 31.27 33.53
N CYS A 394 8.65 31.31 33.85
CA CYS A 394 7.90 32.26 34.73
C CYS A 394 8.00 33.71 34.23
N ILE A 395 6.95 34.52 33.99
CA ILE A 395 5.51 34.61 34.37
C ILE A 395 4.80 35.42 33.24
N LEU A 396 3.51 35.28 32.88
CA LEU A 396 2.38 36.05 33.46
C LEU A 396 1.01 35.60 32.90
N LEU A 397 0.05 35.34 33.79
CA LEU A 397 -1.39 35.21 33.49
C LEU A 397 -2.14 35.89 34.64
N ILE A 398 -2.75 37.06 34.37
CA ILE A 398 -3.62 37.75 35.33
C ILE A 398 -4.90 38.17 34.61
N THR A 399 -6.03 37.92 35.27
CA THR A 399 -7.37 38.25 34.80
C THR A 399 -7.70 39.73 34.97
N LEU A 400 -8.59 40.24 34.12
CA LEU A 400 -9.45 41.35 34.52
C LEU A 400 -10.81 41.21 33.82
N SER A 401 -11.83 40.97 34.63
CA SER A 401 -13.23 41.09 34.27
C SER A 401 -13.83 42.32 34.97
N GLN A 402 -15.01 42.75 34.52
CA GLN A 402 -15.69 43.99 34.93
C GLN A 402 -15.06 45.29 34.41
N LEU A 403 -15.80 45.99 33.55
CA LEU A 403 -16.31 47.30 33.96
C LEU A 403 -17.82 47.33 33.68
N LEU A 404 -18.60 48.00 34.53
CA LEU A 404 -20.02 48.24 34.29
C LEU A 404 -20.25 49.53 33.49
N ALA A 405 -21.47 49.65 32.97
CA ALA A 405 -21.97 50.84 32.28
C ALA A 405 -21.89 52.11 33.14
N LEU A 406 -21.71 53.26 32.47
CA LEU A 406 -22.60 54.42 32.58
C LEU A 406 -22.32 55.45 31.47
N THR A 407 -23.38 56.18 31.10
CA THR A 407 -23.44 57.36 30.20
C THR A 407 -22.79 57.24 28.83
#